data_AF-A0A1E1LHS1-F1
#
_entry.id   AF-A0A1E1LHS1-F1
#
_cell.length_a   1.000
_cell.length_b   1.000
_cell.length_c   1.000
_cell.angle_alpha   90.00
_cell.angle_beta   90.00
_cell.angle_gamma   90.00
#
_symmetry.space_group_name_H-M   'P 1'
#
loop_
_entity.id
_entity.type
_entity.pdbx_description
1 polymer ?
#
loop_
_entity_poly.entity_id
_entity_poly.type
_entity_poly.pdbx_seq_one_letter_code
_entity_poly.pdbx_strand_id
1 'polypeptide(L)'
;MIGLYHITGQITLLIHSSWYGSMTIDLGTGKRLKVTSIGGDGNGDCNIYVQRLKVNGKPWTRDWLTWKDVFANNGTMDLYLVQILYNAQQDLSHQVQEVNP
;
A
#
# COMPACT_ATOMS: atom_id res chain seq x y z
N MET A 1 -2.23 3.10 -12.13
CA MET A 1 -3.11 3.67 -11.07
C MET A 1 -2.28 4.03 -9.84
N ILE A 2 -2.70 5.01 -9.04
CA ILE A 2 -1.86 5.62 -7.96
C ILE A 2 -2.03 4.96 -6.58
N GLY A 3 -2.88 3.94 -6.45
CA GLY A 3 -3.15 3.25 -5.19
C GLY A 3 -4.15 3.93 -4.25
N LEU A 4 -4.88 4.94 -4.70
CA LEU A 4 -5.92 5.63 -3.92
C LEU A 4 -7.17 5.87 -4.77
N TYR A 5 -8.35 5.66 -4.17
CA TYR A 5 -9.64 5.97 -4.79
C TYR A 5 -10.48 6.84 -3.86
N HIS A 6 -10.99 7.97 -4.35
CA HIS A 6 -11.76 8.92 -3.55
C HIS A 6 -13.24 8.54 -3.47
N ILE A 7 -13.81 8.57 -2.26
CA ILE A 7 -15.27 8.48 -2.08
C ILE A 7 -15.86 9.89 -2.14
N THR A 8 -16.64 10.15 -3.19
CA THR A 8 -17.26 11.46 -3.44
C THR A 8 -18.06 11.97 -2.25
N GLY A 9 -17.89 13.26 -1.93
CA GLY A 9 -18.61 13.94 -0.85
C GLY A 9 -18.05 13.68 0.56
N GLN A 10 -16.96 12.91 0.67
CA GLN A 10 -16.29 12.60 1.92
C GLN A 10 -14.80 12.94 1.81
N ILE A 11 -14.09 12.97 2.93
CA ILE A 11 -12.61 13.09 2.92
C ILE A 11 -11.93 11.72 2.87
N THR A 12 -12.69 10.64 2.69
CA THR A 12 -12.23 9.26 2.75
C THR A 12 -11.68 8.81 1.40
N LEU A 13 -10.58 8.06 1.45
CA LEU A 13 -9.93 7.43 0.31
C LEU A 13 -9.78 5.94 0.60
N LEU A 14 -10.21 5.09 -0.33
CA LEU A 14 -9.96 3.66 -0.30
C LEU A 14 -8.54 3.37 -0.81
N ILE A 15 -7.89 2.39 -0.18
CA ILE A 15 -6.53 1.98 -0.51
C ILE A 15 -6.59 0.90 -1.59
N HIS A 16 -5.81 1.10 -2.65
CA HIS A 16 -5.56 0.13 -3.72
C HIS A 16 -4.06 -0.04 -3.92
N SER A 17 -3.66 -1.00 -4.77
CA SER A 17 -2.28 -1.09 -5.22
C SER A 17 -1.90 0.04 -6.19
N SER A 18 -0.66 0.52 -6.04
CA SER A 18 -0.05 1.44 -7.00
C SER A 18 0.62 0.62 -8.11
N TRP A 19 0.43 1.06 -9.36
CA TRP A 19 1.12 0.49 -10.54
C TRP A 19 2.56 0.97 -10.66
N TYR A 20 2.95 2.01 -9.92
CA TYR A 20 4.29 2.57 -9.97
C TYR A 20 5.09 2.07 -8.76
N GLY A 21 6.38 1.77 -8.97
CA GLY A 21 7.31 1.46 -7.89
C GLY A 21 7.46 2.62 -6.89
N SER A 22 7.49 3.86 -7.38
CA SER A 22 7.44 5.06 -6.56
C SER A 22 6.83 6.20 -7.34
N MET A 23 6.03 7.02 -6.68
CA MET A 23 5.51 8.26 -7.23
C MET A 23 5.46 9.35 -6.16
N THR A 24 5.54 10.61 -6.59
CA THR A 24 5.38 11.78 -5.72
C THR A 24 4.35 12.71 -6.34
N ILE A 25 3.34 13.06 -5.56
CA ILE A 25 2.29 14.02 -5.93
C ILE A 25 2.63 15.34 -5.24
N ASP A 26 2.74 16.40 -6.03
CA ASP A 26 2.84 17.77 -5.50
C ASP A 26 1.47 18.25 -5.06
N LEU A 27 1.36 18.72 -3.82
CA LEU A 27 0.10 19.16 -3.22
C LEU A 27 -0.01 20.70 -3.18
N GLY A 28 0.95 21.40 -3.79
CA GLY A 28 1.13 22.83 -3.67
C GLY A 28 1.72 23.23 -2.31
N THR A 29 2.12 24.50 -2.18
CA THR A 29 2.69 25.08 -0.94
C THR A 29 3.90 24.32 -0.37
N GLY A 30 4.66 23.65 -1.25
CA GLY A 30 5.83 22.84 -0.86
C GLY A 30 5.48 21.49 -0.21
N LYS A 31 4.20 21.11 -0.15
CA LYS A 31 3.76 19.83 0.41
C LYS A 31 3.76 18.73 -0.64
N ARG A 32 4.08 17.51 -0.22
CA ARG A 32 4.16 16.35 -1.11
C ARG A 32 3.52 15.11 -0.49
N LEU A 33 2.90 14.28 -1.31
CA LEU A 33 2.57 12.91 -0.96
C LEU A 33 3.51 11.97 -1.72
N LYS A 34 4.27 11.14 -1.01
CA LYS A 34 5.08 10.07 -1.61
C LYS A 34 4.41 8.72 -1.42
N VAL A 35 4.22 7.99 -2.51
CA VAL A 35 3.72 6.61 -2.50
C VAL A 35 4.81 5.70 -3.02
N THR A 36 5.12 4.61 -2.31
CA THR A 36 6.15 3.65 -2.67
C THR A 36 5.59 2.23 -2.58
N SER A 37 5.72 1.48 -3.66
CA SER A 37 5.39 0.06 -3.73
C SER A 37 6.66 -0.77 -3.50
N ILE A 38 6.63 -1.64 -2.49
CA ILE A 38 7.74 -2.49 -2.07
C ILE A 38 7.35 -3.94 -2.36
N GLY A 39 8.19 -4.66 -3.11
CA GLY A 39 7.90 -6.02 -3.58
C GLY A 39 7.00 -6.08 -4.83
N GLY A 40 6.49 -4.94 -5.30
CA GLY A 40 5.77 -4.83 -6.57
C GLY A 40 6.68 -5.05 -7.79
N ASP A 41 6.06 -5.40 -8.92
CA ASP A 41 6.69 -5.47 -10.26
C ASP A 41 6.99 -4.07 -10.84
N GLY A 42 6.43 -3.02 -10.24
CA GLY A 42 6.60 -1.64 -10.66
C GLY A 42 5.82 -1.26 -11.92
N ASN A 43 4.95 -2.14 -12.41
CA ASN A 43 4.11 -1.92 -13.60
C ASN A 43 2.63 -2.31 -13.38
N GLY A 44 2.29 -2.99 -12.28
CA GLY A 44 0.94 -3.38 -11.89
C GLY A 44 0.43 -4.68 -12.52
N ASP A 45 1.30 -5.63 -12.88
CA ASP A 45 0.93 -6.85 -13.62
C ASP A 45 0.73 -8.12 -12.78
N CYS A 46 1.60 -8.41 -11.81
CA CYS A 46 1.65 -9.68 -11.07
C CYS A 46 1.62 -9.49 -9.55
N ASN A 47 2.31 -8.47 -9.03
CA ASN A 47 2.48 -8.23 -7.60
C ASN A 47 1.57 -7.08 -7.16
N ILE A 48 0.26 -7.34 -7.11
CA ILE A 48 -0.78 -6.30 -6.97
C ILE A 48 -1.53 -6.31 -5.64
N TYR A 49 -1.26 -7.27 -4.75
CA TYR A 49 -2.00 -7.42 -3.50
C TYR A 49 -1.30 -6.71 -2.35
N VAL A 50 -1.96 -5.71 -1.76
CA VAL A 50 -1.46 -4.99 -0.58
C VAL A 50 -1.60 -5.89 0.65
N GLN A 51 -0.48 -6.35 1.20
CA GLN A 51 -0.45 -7.14 2.44
C GLN A 51 -0.25 -6.28 3.68
N ARG A 52 0.49 -5.18 3.51
CA ARG A 52 0.77 -4.25 4.59
C ARG A 52 0.88 -2.85 4.01
N LEU A 53 0.45 -1.89 4.81
CA LEU A 53 0.64 -0.48 4.54
C LEU A 53 1.34 0.16 5.74
N LYS A 54 2.27 1.08 5.48
CA LYS A 54 2.65 2.10 6.45
C LYS A 54 2.20 3.47 5.98
N VAL A 55 1.54 4.22 6.85
CA VAL A 55 1.19 5.62 6.64
C VAL A 55 2.05 6.46 7.55
N ASN A 56 2.84 7.37 6.99
CA ASN A 56 3.78 8.22 7.75
C ASN A 56 4.71 7.40 8.66
N GLY A 57 5.23 6.29 8.12
CA GLY A 57 6.09 5.35 8.82
C GLY A 57 5.40 4.42 9.82
N LYS A 58 4.11 4.61 10.10
CA LYS A 58 3.36 3.83 11.09
C LYS A 58 2.55 2.71 10.42
N PRO A 59 2.50 1.49 11.00
CA PRO A 59 1.64 0.43 10.50
C PRO A 59 0.18 0.89 10.38
N TRP A 60 -0.47 0.51 9.28
CA TRP A 60 -1.86 0.85 9.00
C TRP A 60 -2.62 -0.41 8.62
N THR A 61 -3.69 -0.69 9.35
CA THR A 61 -4.49 -1.92 9.23
C THR A 61 -5.89 -1.68 8.65
N ARG A 62 -6.22 -0.44 8.31
CA ARG A 62 -7.48 -0.08 7.65
C ARG A 62 -7.29 -0.12 6.14
N ASP A 63 -8.35 -0.47 5.43
CA ASP A 63 -8.49 -0.43 3.97
C ASP A 63 -8.84 0.97 3.42
N TRP A 64 -8.97 1.95 4.31
CA TRP A 64 -9.17 3.35 3.97
C TRP A 64 -8.28 4.30 4.79
N LEU A 65 -8.17 5.53 4.31
CA LEU A 65 -7.58 6.66 5.02
C LEU A 65 -8.36 7.93 4.72
N THR A 66 -8.07 9.01 5.44
CA THR A 66 -8.65 10.33 5.18
C THR A 66 -7.66 11.27 4.54
N TRP A 67 -8.16 12.34 3.95
CA TRP A 67 -7.33 13.42 3.44
C TRP A 67 -6.31 13.93 4.47
N LYS A 68 -6.72 14.02 5.75
CA LYS A 68 -5.86 14.51 6.83
C LYS A 68 -4.67 13.60 7.12
N ASP A 69 -4.79 12.30 6.85
CA ASP A 69 -3.74 11.33 7.15
C ASP A 69 -2.53 11.50 6.22
N VAL A 70 -2.73 11.90 4.96
CA VAL A 70 -1.66 11.88 3.94
C VAL A 70 -1.50 13.19 3.15
N PHE A 71 -2.54 14.01 3.04
CA PHE A 71 -2.49 15.23 2.23
C PHE A 71 -2.29 16.51 3.07
N ALA A 72 -2.72 16.51 4.33
CA ALA A 72 -2.64 17.73 5.16
C ALA A 72 -1.20 18.19 5.44
N ASN A 73 -0.28 17.26 5.73
CA ASN A 73 1.04 17.55 6.27
C ASN A 73 2.11 16.59 5.75
N ASN A 74 2.50 16.69 4.48
CA ASN A 74 3.50 15.82 3.84
C ASN A 74 3.31 14.32 4.14
N GLY A 75 2.60 13.61 3.26
CA GLY A 75 2.30 12.20 3.48
C GLY A 75 3.33 11.24 2.91
N THR A 76 3.45 10.07 3.54
CA THR A 76 4.10 8.90 2.95
C THR A 76 3.21 7.67 3.06
N MET A 77 3.23 6.84 2.02
CA MET A 77 2.57 5.55 1.96
C MET A 77 3.53 4.48 1.44
N ASP A 78 3.85 3.49 2.26
CA ASP A 78 4.65 2.33 1.86
C ASP A 78 3.73 1.12 1.71
N LEU A 79 3.42 0.76 0.47
CA LEU A 79 2.59 -0.38 0.11
C LEU A 79 3.49 -1.61 -0.05
N TYR A 80 3.31 -2.63 0.77
CA TYR A 80 4.01 -3.90 0.63
C TYR A 80 3.14 -4.85 -0.19
N LEU A 81 3.60 -5.18 -1.39
CA LEU A 81 2.87 -5.94 -2.39
C LEU A 81 3.41 -7.36 -2.54
N VAL A 82 2.51 -8.29 -2.84
CA VAL A 82 2.84 -9.70 -3.11
C VAL A 82 1.98 -10.25 -4.25
N GLN A 83 2.39 -11.40 -4.79
CA GLN A 83 1.57 -12.26 -5.63
C GLN A 83 0.80 -13.27 -4.77
N ILE A 84 -0.46 -13.58 -5.12
CA ILE A 84 -1.26 -14.60 -4.39
C ILE A 84 -0.57 -15.96 -4.36
N LEU A 85 0.01 -16.41 -5.47
CA LEU A 85 0.64 -17.73 -5.55
C LEU A 85 1.86 -17.86 -4.62
N TYR A 86 2.59 -16.76 -4.41
CA TYR A 86 3.73 -16.73 -3.49
C TYR A 86 3.30 -16.83 -2.02
N ASN A 87 2.20 -16.16 -1.64
CA ASN A 87 1.68 -16.20 -0.28
C ASN A 87 1.14 -17.58 0.11
N ALA A 88 0.44 -18.26 -0.80
CA ALA A 88 -0.05 -19.62 -0.53
C ALA A 88 1.11 -20.58 -0.23
N GLN A 89 2.24 -20.46 -0.93
CA GLN A 89 3.41 -21.29 -0.69
C GLN A 89 4.13 -20.98 0.63
N GLN A 90 4.18 -19.71 1.05
CA GLN A 90 4.76 -19.31 2.34
C GLN A 90 3.87 -19.70 3.53
N ASP A 91 2.55 -19.58 3.40
CA ASP A 91 1.64 -20.06 4.45
C ASP A 91 1.77 -21.59 4.60
N LEU A 92 1.76 -22.33 3.49
CA LEU A 92 1.98 -23.78 3.51
C LEU A 92 3.35 -24.17 4.10
N SER A 93 4.42 -23.40 3.87
CA SER A 93 5.73 -23.69 4.45
C SER A 93 5.77 -23.42 5.96
N HIS A 94 5.08 -22.38 6.44
CA HIS A 94 4.91 -22.10 7.86
C HIS A 94 4.05 -23.17 8.56
N GLN A 95 2.95 -23.61 7.94
CA GLN A 95 2.09 -24.68 8.48
C GLN A 95 2.83 -26.04 8.56
N VAL A 96 3.70 -26.36 7.60
CA VAL A 96 4.47 -27.61 7.61
C VAL A 96 5.59 -27.59 8.67
N GLN A 97 6.11 -26.42 9.05
CA GLN A 97 7.09 -26.30 10.13
C GLN A 97 6.49 -26.48 11.53
N GLU A 98 5.20 -26.20 11.73
CA GLU A 98 4.52 -26.44 13.02
C GLU A 98 4.12 -27.91 13.23
N VAL A 99 4.10 -28.73 12.17
CA VAL A 99 3.63 -30.13 12.22
C VAL A 99 4.77 -31.13 12.46
N ASN A 100 6.02 -30.68 12.53
CA ASN A 100 7.17 -31.56 12.72
C ASN A 100 7.88 -31.28 14.07
N PRO A 101 7.55 -32.02 15.15
CA PRO A 101 8.26 -31.94 16.43
C PRO A 101 9.69 -32.50 16.35
#